data_AF-A0AAW0JLU7-F1
#
_entry.id   AF-A0AAW0JLU7-F1
#
_cell.length_a   1.000
_cell.length_b   1.000
_cell.length_c   1.000
_cell.angle_alpha   90.00
_cell.angle_beta   90.00
_cell.angle_gamma   90.00
#
_symmetry.space_group_name_H-M   'P 1'
#
loop_
_entity.id
_entity.type
_entity.pdbx_description
1 polymer ?
#
loop_
_entity_poly.entity_id
_entity_poly.type
_entity_poly.pdbx_seq_one_letter_code
_entity_poly.pdbx_strand_id
1 'polypeptide(L)'
;MNVTEFIELLPGLPEELALECLTRLHYSTHRVAARVCRRWRHLLHSKNFYYHRKQTGHTIKAACLVQSLPVLPGSDEAKPVGPPAYGVAVFDPVSGNWTESTRFLSTQMGFLCSVK
;
A
#
# COMPACT_ATOMS: atom_id res chain seq x y z
N MET A 1 34.87 -9.26 -13.34
CA MET A 1 33.72 -8.66 -12.62
C MET A 1 32.55 -9.58 -12.84
N ASN A 2 32.09 -10.23 -11.78
CA ASN A 2 31.32 -11.47 -11.85
C ASN A 2 29.86 -11.19 -12.18
N VAL A 3 29.34 -11.89 -13.20
CA VAL A 3 27.97 -11.76 -13.73
C VAL A 3 26.88 -12.08 -12.68
N THR A 4 27.27 -12.67 -11.54
CA THR A 4 26.39 -13.01 -10.42
C THR A 4 25.87 -11.78 -9.65
N GLU A 5 26.57 -10.65 -9.64
CA GLU A 5 26.14 -9.45 -8.90
C GLU A 5 24.85 -8.80 -9.42
N PHE A 6 24.49 -9.03 -10.70
CA PHE A 6 23.27 -8.44 -11.28
C PHE A 6 22.03 -9.35 -11.13
N ILE A 7 22.21 -10.60 -10.71
CA ILE A 7 21.11 -11.57 -10.57
C ILE A 7 20.62 -11.71 -9.11
N GLU A 8 21.34 -11.15 -8.15
CA GLU A 8 20.96 -11.28 -6.74
C GLU A 8 19.96 -10.18 -6.32
N LEU A 9 18.79 -10.59 -5.79
CA LEU A 9 17.82 -9.67 -5.19
C LEU A 9 18.39 -9.01 -3.92
N LEU A 10 19.22 -9.75 -3.18
CA LEU A 10 19.99 -9.29 -2.03
C LEU A 10 21.42 -9.80 -2.20
N PRO A 11 22.45 -8.93 -2.12
CA PRO A 11 23.83 -9.35 -2.36
C PRO A 11 24.25 -10.43 -1.36
N GLY A 12 24.80 -11.53 -1.86
CA GLY A 12 25.26 -12.66 -1.06
C GLY A 12 24.16 -13.61 -0.58
N LEU A 13 22.92 -13.47 -1.06
CA LEU A 13 21.80 -14.32 -0.68
C LEU A 13 21.18 -15.02 -1.91
N PRO A 14 20.87 -16.34 -1.82
CA PRO A 14 20.09 -17.03 -2.82
C PRO A 14 18.77 -16.32 -3.14
N GLU A 15 18.37 -16.34 -4.40
CA GLU A 15 17.17 -15.62 -4.88
C GLU A 15 15.89 -16.06 -4.16
N GLU A 16 15.77 -17.35 -3.85
CA GLU A 16 14.64 -17.93 -3.14
C GLU A 16 14.47 -17.35 -1.73
N LEU A 17 15.57 -17.22 -0.99
CA LEU A 17 15.56 -16.63 0.35
C LEU A 17 15.28 -15.14 0.29
N ALA A 18 15.83 -14.43 -0.70
CA ALA A 18 15.52 -13.03 -0.91
C ALA A 18 14.03 -12.81 -1.23
N LEU A 19 13.43 -13.69 -2.04
CA LEU A 19 12.00 -13.67 -2.32
C LEU A 19 11.18 -13.87 -1.04
N GLU A 20 11.59 -14.80 -0.18
CA GLU A 20 10.94 -15.04 1.11
C GLU A 20 11.07 -13.84 2.07
N CYS A 21 12.22 -13.17 2.09
CA CYS A 21 12.37 -11.91 2.83
C CYS A 21 11.39 -10.85 2.33
N LEU A 22 11.26 -10.70 1.01
CA LEU A 22 10.33 -9.75 0.39
C LEU A 22 8.87 -10.09 0.69
N THR A 23 8.48 -11.36 0.70
CA THR A 23 7.08 -11.77 0.99
C THR A 23 6.69 -11.50 2.44
N ARG A 24 7.66 -11.49 3.36
CA ARG A 24 7.47 -11.16 4.79
C ARG A 24 7.42 -9.66 5.09
N LEU A 25 7.85 -8.80 4.17
CA LEU A 25 7.85 -7.34 4.37
C LEU A 25 6.46 -6.80 4.71
N HIS A 26 6.36 -5.80 5.58
CA HIS A 26 5.08 -5.17 5.88
C HIS A 26 4.57 -4.37 4.67
N TYR A 27 3.25 -4.28 4.48
CA TYR A 27 2.68 -3.61 3.29
C TYR A 27 3.12 -2.13 3.16
N SER A 28 3.34 -1.46 4.29
CA SER A 28 3.83 -0.07 4.33
C SER A 28 5.24 0.06 3.75
N THR A 29 6.07 -0.99 3.91
CA THR A 29 7.47 -1.00 3.45
C THR A 29 7.60 -1.34 1.97
N HIS A 30 6.58 -1.96 1.33
CA HIS A 30 6.62 -2.28 -0.10
C HIS A 30 6.84 -1.06 -0.99
N ARG A 31 6.25 0.08 -0.65
CA ARG A 31 6.45 1.32 -1.40
C ARG A 31 7.90 1.79 -1.38
N VAL A 32 8.59 1.57 -0.27
CA VAL A 32 10.01 1.88 -0.11
C VAL A 32 10.86 0.82 -0.82
N ALA A 33 10.53 -0.47 -0.63
CA ALA A 33 11.21 -1.59 -1.27
C ALA A 33 11.17 -1.51 -2.82
N ALA A 34 10.06 -1.06 -3.40
CA ALA A 34 9.92 -0.82 -4.84
C ALA A 34 10.82 0.32 -5.38
N ARG A 35 11.49 1.07 -4.51
CA ARG A 35 12.45 2.12 -4.88
C ARG A 35 13.90 1.65 -4.88
N VAL A 36 14.21 0.49 -4.29
CA VAL A 36 15.59 -0.05 -4.21
C VAL A 36 16.18 -0.29 -5.60
N CYS A 37 15.50 -1.10 -6.42
CA CYS A 37 15.93 -1.34 -7.80
C CYS A 37 14.74 -1.65 -8.72
N ARG A 38 14.96 -1.62 -10.04
CA ARG A 38 13.91 -1.90 -11.03
C ARG A 38 13.35 -3.32 -10.89
N ARG A 39 14.18 -4.29 -10.52
CA ARG A 39 13.78 -5.69 -10.35
C ARG A 39 12.84 -5.89 -9.17
N TRP A 40 13.15 -5.31 -8.00
CA TRP A 40 12.26 -5.32 -6.84
C TRP A 40 10.91 -4.69 -7.16
N ARG A 41 10.91 -3.57 -7.90
CA ARG A 41 9.66 -2.94 -8.36
C ARG A 41 8.82 -3.87 -9.22
N HIS A 42 9.41 -4.51 -10.23
CA HIS A 42 8.68 -5.44 -11.11
C HIS A 42 8.15 -6.63 -10.34
N LEU A 43 8.95 -7.17 -9.41
CA LEU A 43 8.59 -8.31 -8.60
C LEU A 43 7.44 -7.98 -7.63
N LEU A 44 7.53 -6.86 -6.90
CA LEU A 44 6.50 -6.40 -5.96
C LEU A 44 5.18 -6.03 -6.67
N HIS A 45 5.23 -5.60 -7.93
CA HIS A 45 4.04 -5.33 -8.75
C HIS A 45 3.50 -6.56 -9.49
N SER A 46 4.22 -7.69 -9.45
CA SER A 46 3.81 -8.91 -10.15
C SER A 46 2.65 -9.60 -9.42
N LYS A 47 1.69 -10.12 -10.20
CA LYS A 47 0.59 -10.94 -9.68
C LYS A 47 1.10 -12.23 -9.03
N ASN A 48 2.17 -12.82 -9.54
CA ASN A 48 2.74 -14.06 -9.00
C ASN A 48 3.24 -13.85 -7.57
N PHE A 49 3.89 -12.71 -7.31
CA PHE A 49 4.35 -12.35 -5.97
C PHE A 49 3.18 -12.15 -5.00
N TYR A 50 2.12 -11.48 -5.45
CA TYR A 50 0.90 -11.32 -4.67
C TYR A 50 0.24 -12.67 -4.31
N TYR A 51 0.11 -13.58 -5.27
CA TYR A 51 -0.45 -14.91 -5.02
C TYR A 51 0.42 -15.74 -4.07
N HIS A 52 1.74 -15.71 -4.26
CA HIS A 52 2.68 -16.38 -3.37
C HIS A 52 2.57 -15.86 -1.93
N ARG A 53 2.48 -14.55 -1.76
CA ARG A 53 2.27 -13.92 -0.45
C ARG A 53 0.93 -14.31 0.18
N LYS A 54 -0.13 -14.41 -0.63
CA LYS A 54 -1.46 -14.85 -0.20
C LYS A 54 -1.45 -16.31 0.27
N GLN A 55 -0.77 -17.20 -0.46
CA GLN A 55 -0.67 -18.62 -0.11
C GLN A 55 0.15 -18.84 1.17
N THR A 56 1.21 -18.05 1.36
CA THR A 56 2.08 -18.13 2.55
C THR A 56 1.49 -17.44 3.78
N GLY A 57 0.29 -16.87 3.70
CA GLY A 57 -0.40 -16.25 4.84
C GLY A 57 0.15 -14.87 5.25
N HIS A 58 1.09 -14.30 4.47
CA HIS A 58 1.67 -12.99 4.77
C HIS A 58 0.80 -11.81 4.26
N THR A 59 -0.36 -12.09 3.69
CA THR A 59 -1.34 -11.07 3.31
C THR A 59 -2.24 -10.76 4.50
N ILE A 60 -2.17 -9.52 4.98
CA ILE A 60 -2.99 -9.02 6.07
C ILE A 60 -4.31 -8.53 5.48
N LYS A 61 -5.44 -8.93 6.07
CA LYS A 61 -6.74 -8.32 5.78
C LYS A 61 -6.73 -6.92 6.39
N ALA A 62 -6.80 -5.90 5.55
CA ALA A 62 -6.90 -4.52 6.00
C ALA A 62 -8.35 -4.21 6.38
N ALA A 63 -8.55 -3.56 7.53
CA ALA A 63 -9.81 -2.88 7.82
C ALA A 63 -9.66 -1.42 7.36
N CYS A 64 -10.67 -0.90 6.68
CA CYS A 64 -10.70 0.48 6.21
C CYS A 64 -11.97 1.17 6.70
N LEU A 65 -11.81 2.42 7.12
CA LEU A 65 -12.88 3.27 7.58
C LEU A 65 -13.01 4.45 6.60
N VAL A 66 -14.22 4.67 6.10
CA VAL A 66 -14.54 5.74 5.15
C VAL A 66 -15.45 6.73 5.87
N GLN A 67 -15.03 7.98 5.94
CA GLN A 67 -15.76 9.05 6.62
C GLN A 67 -16.03 10.20 5.67
N SER A 68 -17.22 10.81 5.79
CA SER A 68 -17.46 12.14 5.24
C SER A 68 -16.71 13.16 6.09
N LEU A 69 -15.93 14.01 5.43
CA LEU A 69 -15.20 15.09 6.08
C LEU A 69 -16.11 16.32 6.20
N PRO A 70 -16.12 17.01 7.35
CA PRO A 70 -16.87 18.24 7.50
C PRO A 70 -16.32 19.29 6.52
N VAL A 71 -17.22 19.90 5.75
CA VAL A 71 -16.90 21.08 4.94
C VAL A 71 -16.69 22.22 5.93
N LEU A 72 -15.48 22.76 6.00
CA LEU A 72 -15.18 23.92 6.85
C LEU A 72 -16.15 25.06 6.48
N PRO A 73 -16.93 25.59 7.43
CA PRO A 73 -17.74 26.77 7.16
C PRO A 73 -16.78 27.93 6.93
N GLY A 74 -16.73 28.41 5.68
CA GLY A 74 -16.32 29.79 5.46
C GLY A 74 -17.25 30.68 6.29
N SER A 75 -16.70 31.74 6.85
CA SER A 75 -17.46 32.83 7.47
C SER A 75 -18.74 33.11 6.65
N ASP A 76 -19.87 33.21 7.35
CA ASP A 76 -21.25 33.34 6.89
C ASP A 76 -22.03 32.05 6.58
N GLU A 77 -23.23 32.00 7.16
CA GLU A 77 -24.23 30.92 7.16
C GLU A 77 -24.76 30.57 5.75
N ALA A 78 -23.89 30.12 4.86
CA ALA A 78 -24.27 29.59 3.56
C ALA A 78 -24.04 28.07 3.54
N LYS A 79 -25.13 27.35 3.26
CA LYS A 79 -25.18 25.92 2.93
C LYS A 79 -23.91 25.48 2.18
N PRO A 80 -23.25 24.37 2.57
CA PRO A 80 -21.98 23.95 1.99
C PRO A 80 -22.07 23.86 0.46
N VAL A 81 -21.42 24.81 -0.23
CA VAL A 81 -21.33 24.85 -1.70
C VAL A 81 -20.08 24.09 -2.11
N GLY A 82 -20.18 22.77 -2.17
CA GLY A 82 -19.08 21.92 -2.64
C GLY A 82 -19.44 20.43 -2.59
N PRO A 83 -18.80 19.59 -3.43
CA PRO A 83 -18.98 18.15 -3.34
C PRO A 83 -18.49 17.64 -1.96
N PRO A 84 -19.18 16.67 -1.34
CA PRO A 84 -18.74 16.10 -0.08
C PRO A 84 -17.34 15.50 -0.23
N ALA A 85 -16.44 15.87 0.68
CA ALA A 85 -15.11 15.29 0.77
C ALA A 85 -15.16 14.01 1.63
N TYR A 86 -14.37 13.02 1.25
CA TYR A 86 -14.28 11.77 2.01
C TYR A 86 -12.82 11.50 2.39
N GLY A 87 -12.62 10.98 3.60
CA GLY A 87 -11.34 10.46 4.08
C GLY A 87 -11.39 8.93 4.16
N VAL A 88 -10.29 8.28 3.83
CA VAL A 88 -10.11 6.85 4.06
C VAL A 88 -9.03 6.65 5.11
N ALA A 89 -9.33 5.95 6.19
CA ALA A 89 -8.34 5.49 7.15
C ALA A 89 -8.16 3.97 7.02
N VAL A 90 -6.91 3.50 7.04
CA VAL A 90 -6.58 2.07 7.01
C VAL A 90 -6.04 1.67 8.38
N PHE A 91 -6.62 0.63 8.97
CA PHE A 91 -6.15 0.04 10.22
C PHE A 91 -4.89 -0.78 9.97
N ASP A 92 -3.85 -0.49 10.74
CA ASP A 92 -2.66 -1.32 10.82
C ASP A 92 -2.76 -2.23 12.05
N PRO A 93 -2.98 -3.55 11.88
CA PRO A 93 -3.12 -4.46 13.00
C PRO A 93 -1.82 -4.71 13.76
N VAL A 94 -0.66 -4.37 13.18
CA VAL A 94 0.63 -4.53 13.85
C VAL A 94 0.86 -3.40 14.86
N SER A 95 0.54 -2.16 14.48
CA SER A 95 0.68 -1.00 15.38
C SER A 95 -0.58 -0.72 16.21
N GLY A 96 -1.72 -1.32 15.85
CA GLY A 96 -3.01 -1.05 16.50
C GLY A 96 -3.58 0.33 16.17
N ASN A 97 -3.06 1.01 15.14
CA ASN A 97 -3.39 2.39 14.82
C ASN A 97 -4.11 2.53 13.47
N TRP A 98 -4.88 3.61 13.35
CA TRP A 98 -5.48 4.04 12.09
C TRP A 98 -4.56 5.02 11.38
N THR A 99 -4.19 4.71 10.14
CA THR A 99 -3.44 5.62 9.28
C THR A 99 -4.40 6.32 8.32
N GLU A 100 -4.47 7.65 8.39
CA GLU A 100 -5.26 8.44 7.45
C GLU A 100 -4.58 8.42 6.07
N SER A 101 -5.22 7.77 5.12
CA SER A 101 -4.71 7.55 3.78
C SER A 101 -5.52 8.39 2.79
N THR A 102 -5.19 9.69 2.75
CA THR A 102 -5.59 10.66 1.72
C THR A 102 -7.06 11.12 1.75
N ARG A 103 -7.26 12.43 1.61
CA ARG A 103 -8.58 13.06 1.37
C ARG A 103 -8.91 12.94 -0.11
N PHE A 104 -10.09 12.42 -0.43
CA PHE A 104 -10.57 12.30 -1.81
C PHE A 104 -11.78 13.20 -2.03
N LEU A 105 -11.76 13.94 -3.15
CA LEU A 105 -12.96 14.58 -3.70
C LEU A 105 -13.74 13.51 -4.47
N SER A 106 -15.09 13.58 -4.46
CA SER A 106 -15.95 12.57 -5.09
C SER A 106 -15.64 12.30 -6.58
N THR A 107 -14.96 13.24 -7.26
CA THR A 107 -14.59 13.16 -8.68
C THR A 107 -13.31 12.35 -8.96
N GLN A 108 -12.51 12.02 -7.95
CA GLN A 108 -11.21 11.33 -8.13
C GLN A 108 -11.26 9.80 -7.88
N MET A 109 -12.45 9.22 -7.90
CA MET A 109 -12.69 7.84 -7.49
C MET A 109 -12.22 6.80 -8.54
N GLY A 110 -10.91 6.67 -8.71
CA GLY A 110 -10.27 5.48 -9.28
C GLY A 110 -10.13 4.42 -8.19
N PHE A 111 -11.16 3.61 -8.00
CA PHE A 111 -11.17 2.50 -7.03
C PHE A 111 -9.98 1.57 -7.24
N LEU A 112 -9.04 1.57 -6.30
CA LEU A 112 -8.20 0.40 -6.01
C LEU A 112 -8.19 0.19 -4.50
N CYS A 113 -9.29 -0.33 -3.98
CA CYS A 113 -9.30 -1.07 -2.73
C CYS A 113 -9.70 -2.51 -3.04
N SER A 114 -8.72 -3.39 -3.24
CA SER A 114 -8.98 -4.83 -3.16
C SER A 114 -9.04 -5.21 -1.68
N VAL A 115 -10.22 -5.11 -1.07
CA VAL A 115 -10.56 -5.94 0.08
C VAL A 115 -11.24 -7.19 -0.48
N LYS A 116 -10.61 -8.35 -0.29
CA LYS A 116 -11.23 -9.65 -0.54
C LYS A 116 -11.09 -10.50 0.70
#